data_AF-A0A2E7Z3L0-F1
#
_entry.id   AF-A0A2E7Z3L0-F1
#
_cell.length_a   1.000
_cell.length_b   1.000
_cell.length_c   1.000
_cell.angle_alpha   90.00
_cell.angle_beta   90.00
_cell.angle_gamma   90.00
#
_symmetry.space_group_name_H-M   'P 1'
#
loop_
_entity.id
_entity.type
_entity.pdbx_description
1 polymer ?
#
loop_
_entity_poly.entity_id
_entity_poly.type
_entity_poly.pdbx_seq_one_letter_code
_entity_poly.pdbx_strand_id
1 'polypeptide(L)' 'MTHPKVLMYGGSPMVGKSSIARSIAARISCGAFSTDDIGLAIKSVTTADTHPRSHAMDEIDYRDY' A
#
# COMPACT_ATOMS: atom_id res chain seq x y z
N MET A 1 -7.40 -3.60 28.56
CA MET A 1 -6.47 -2.99 27.59
C MET A 1 -7.25 -2.71 26.32
N THR A 2 -7.12 -1.53 25.74
CA THR A 2 -7.73 -1.18 24.44
C THR A 2 -6.80 -1.61 23.33
N HIS A 3 -7.27 -2.48 22.43
CA HIS A 3 -6.51 -2.89 21.26
C HIS A 3 -6.60 -1.83 20.15
N PRO A 4 -5.53 -1.62 19.36
CA PRO A 4 -5.60 -0.78 18.17
C PRO A 4 -6.68 -1.27 17.21
N LYS A 5 -7.49 -0.35 16.67
CA LYS A 5 -8.48 -0.66 15.64
C LYS A 5 -7.89 -0.36 14.27
N VAL A 6 -8.06 -1.28 13.33
CA VAL A 6 -7.57 -1.15 11.95
C VAL A 6 -8.76 -1.11 11.01
N LEU A 7 -8.76 -0.14 10.10
CA LEU A 7 -9.73 -0.06 9.01
C LEU A 7 -9.04 -0.46 7.71
N MET A 8 -9.42 -1.60 7.17
CA MET A 8 -8.80 -2.19 5.98
C MET A 8 -9.66 -1.96 4.74
N TYR A 9 -9.05 -1.47 3.67
CA TYR A 9 -9.72 -1.24 2.38
C TYR A 9 -9.18 -2.21 1.33
N GLY A 10 -9.98 -3.22 0.98
CA GLY A 10 -9.69 -4.18 -0.09
C GLY A 10 -10.41 -3.85 -1.40
N GLY A 11 -9.94 -4.43 -2.50
CA GLY A 11 -10.57 -4.32 -3.83
C GLY A 11 -9.57 -4.09 -4.96
N SER A 12 -10.05 -4.20 -6.20
CA SER A 12 -9.22 -4.12 -7.42
C SER A 12 -8.46 -2.80 -7.53
N PRO A 13 -7.33 -2.76 -8.24
CA PRO A 13 -6.61 -1.51 -8.52
C PRO A 13 -7.52 -0.42 -9.10
N MET A 14 -7.19 0.85 -8.83
CA MET A 14 -7.89 2.03 -9.35
C MET A 14 -9.38 2.23 -8.95
N VAL A 15 -9.99 1.37 -8.13
CA VAL A 15 -11.41 1.55 -7.69
C VAL A 15 -11.62 2.64 -6.61
N GLY A 16 -10.61 3.48 -6.33
CA GLY A 16 -10.74 4.60 -5.39
C GLY A 16 -10.49 4.28 -3.90
N LYS A 17 -9.94 3.10 -3.57
CA LYS A 17 -9.63 2.69 -2.19
C LYS A 17 -8.77 3.71 -1.45
N SER A 18 -7.65 4.11 -2.06
CA SER A 18 -6.71 5.08 -1.46
C SER A 18 -7.35 6.45 -1.26
N SER A 19 -8.24 6.86 -2.18
CA SER A 19 -8.98 8.12 -2.07
C SER A 19 -9.95 8.11 -0.88
N ILE A 20 -10.74 7.05 -0.74
CA ILE A 20 -11.67 6.90 0.39
C ILE A 20 -10.91 6.76 1.71
N ALA A 21 -9.85 5.95 1.75
CA ALA A 21 -9.04 5.74 2.95
C ALA A 21 -8.45 7.06 3.47
N ARG A 22 -7.86 7.89 2.60
CA ARG A 22 -7.33 9.21 2.96
C ARG A 22 -8.44 10.16 3.42
N SER A 23 -9.58 10.15 2.73
CA SER A 23 -10.72 11.00 3.08
C SER A 23 -11.34 10.65 4.44
N ILE A 24 -11.37 9.36 4.80
CA ILE A 24 -11.85 8.92 6.12
C ILE A 24 -10.79 9.20 7.19
N ALA A 25 -9.52 8.85 6.93
CA ALA A 25 -8.43 9.07 7.88
C ALA A 25 -8.29 10.54 8.30
N ALA A 26 -8.43 11.46 7.34
CA ALA A 26 -8.45 12.90 7.62
C ALA A 26 -9.63 13.32 8.53
N ARG A 27 -10.80 12.68 8.42
CA ARG A 27 -11.97 12.99 9.25
C ARG A 27 -11.88 12.44 10.66
N ILE A 28 -11.28 11.26 10.84
CA ILE A 28 -11.16 10.61 12.16
C ILE A 28 -9.79 10.80 12.81
N SER A 29 -8.92 11.63 12.20
CA SER A 29 -7.57 11.95 12.69
C SER A 29 -6.72 10.71 12.97
N CYS A 30 -6.67 9.78 12.02
CA CYS A 30 -5.81 8.60 12.09
C CYS A 30 -4.78 8.58 10.96
N GLY A 31 -3.74 7.77 11.12
CA GLY A 31 -2.80 7.50 10.03
C GLY A 31 -3.47 6.74 8.89
N ALA A 32 -3.00 6.97 7.66
CA ALA A 32 -3.33 6.17 6.49
C ALA A 32 -2.04 5.74 5.79
N PHE A 33 -1.91 4.45 5.52
CA PHE A 33 -0.82 3.89 4.71
C PHE A 33 -1.41 2.84 3.76
N SER A 34 -0.76 2.64 2.63
CA SER A 34 -1.12 1.63 1.65
C SER A 34 0.03 0.66 1.39
N THR A 35 -0.29 -0.51 0.85
CA THR A 35 0.72 -1.45 0.36
C THR A 35 1.59 -0.84 -0.75
N ASP A 36 1.02 0.07 -1.54
CA ASP A 36 1.73 0.79 -2.60
C ASP A 36 2.79 1.73 -2.01
N ASP A 37 2.46 2.43 -0.90
CA ASP A 37 3.42 3.29 -0.19
C ASP A 37 4.61 2.47 0.37
N ILE A 38 4.33 1.27 0.90
CA ILE A 38 5.38 0.35 1.38
C ILE A 38 6.25 -0.11 0.21
N GLY A 39 5.63 -0.50 -0.91
CA GLY A 39 6.35 -0.89 -2.11
C GLY A 39 7.27 0.21 -2.62
N LEU A 40 6.78 1.46 -2.65
CA LEU A 40 7.58 2.62 -3.06
C LEU A 40 8.74 2.89 -2.11
N ALA A 41 8.51 2.80 -0.81
CA ALA A 41 9.55 3.00 0.21
C ALA A 41 10.64 1.92 0.13
N ILE A 42 10.29 0.68 -0.20
CA ILE A 42 11.27 -0.39 -0.44
C ILE A 42 12.08 -0.07 -1.70
N LYS A 43 11.41 0.23 -2.82
CA LYS A 43 12.08 0.55 -4.09
C LYS A 43 12.99 1.78 -4.03
N SER A 44 12.80 2.69 -3.07
CA SER A 44 13.66 3.87 -2.93
C SER A 44 15.00 3.57 -2.25
N VAL A 45 15.12 2.42 -1.56
CA VAL A 45 16.35 2.03 -0.83
C VAL A 45 16.92 0.67 -1.27
N THR A 46 16.22 -0.06 -2.14
CA THR A 46 16.68 -1.34 -2.69
C THR A 46 16.70 -1.33 -4.23
N THR A 47 17.46 -2.25 -4.80
CA THR A 47 17.48 -2.54 -6.24
C THR A 47 17.18 -4.01 -6.50
N ALA A 48 16.77 -4.35 -7.72
CA ALA A 48 16.56 -5.74 -8.13
C ALA A 48 17.83 -6.60 -7.96
N ASP A 49 19.02 -6.03 -8.13
CA ASP A 49 20.29 -6.74 -7.94
C ASP A 49 20.59 -7.04 -6.46
N THR A 50 20.26 -6.11 -5.57
CA THR A 50 20.60 -6.23 -4.13
C THR A 50 19.54 -6.98 -3.35
N HIS A 51 18.26 -6.82 -3.72
CA HIS A 51 17.12 -7.40 -3.02
C HIS A 51 16.09 -7.97 -4.02
N PRO A 52 16.44 -8.96 -4.84
CA PRO A 52 15.60 -9.43 -5.95
C PRO A 52 14.19 -9.84 -5.52
N ARG A 53 14.03 -10.38 -4.30
CA ARG A 53 12.72 -10.75 -3.75
C ARG A 53 11.80 -9.55 -3.50
N SER A 54 12.36 -8.40 -3.16
CA SER A 54 11.60 -7.16 -2.97
C SER A 54 11.13 -6.55 -4.29
N HIS A 55 11.71 -6.98 -5.41
CA HIS A 55 11.46 -6.49 -6.77
C HIS A 55 10.77 -7.54 -7.65
N ALA A 56 10.28 -8.65 -7.08
CA ALA A 56 9.67 -9.75 -7.83
C ALA A 56 8.43 -9.35 -8.66
N MET A 57 7.84 -8.18 -8.36
CA MET A 57 6.65 -7.65 -9.02
C MET A 57 6.95 -6.48 -9.97
N ASP A 58 8.21 -6.10 -10.19
CA ASP A 58 8.55 -4.87 -10.94
C ASP A 58 8.12 -4.88 -12.42
N GLU A 59 7.82 -6.05 -12.98
CA GLU A 59 7.40 -6.25 -14.37
C GLU A 59 6.00 -6.87 -14.50
N ILE A 60 5.29 -7.01 -13.38
CA ILE A 60 3.96 -7.63 -13.37
C ILE A 60 2.91 -6.52 -13.45
N ASP A 61 2.10 -6.55 -14.51
CA ASP A 61 0.97 -5.64 -14.64
C ASP A 61 -0.09 -5.95 -13.58
N TYR A 62 -0.67 -4.91 -12.99
CA TYR A 62 -1.73 -5.04 -12.00
C TYR A 62 -3.03 -5.64 -12.56
N ARG A 63 -3.14 -5.75 -13.88
CA ARG A 63 -4.23 -6.42 -14.59
C ARG A 63 -4.01 -7.92 -14.73
N ASP A 64 -2.78 -8.38 -14.52
CA ASP A 64 -2.37 -9.77 -14.77
C ASP A 64 -2.39 -10.63 -13.49
N TYR A 65 -2.76 -10.06 -12.33
CA TYR A 65 -2.91 -10.79 -11.05
C TYR A 65 -4.21 -10.51 -10.32
#